data_AF-W9RXC0-F1
#
_entry.id   AF-W9RXC0-F1
#
_cell.length_a   1.000
_cell.length_b   1.000
_cell.length_c   1.000
_cell.angle_alpha   90.00
_cell.angle_beta   90.00
_cell.angle_gamma   90.00
#
_symmetry.space_group_name_H-M   'P 1'
#
loop_
_entity.id
_entity.type
_entity.pdbx_description
1 polymer ?
#
loop_
_entity_poly.entity_id
_entity_poly.type
_entity_poly.pdbx_seq_one_letter_code
_entity_poly.pdbx_strand_id
1 'polypeptide(L)'
;MLSLRLPIPSENVFTPLKPKPQRFPNSKTQTHLFCSPSLSEPKLHLPRATAADAAVKEEREEKLNDGATPQEEELPEGLNLELMPKHVAVIMDGNGRWAQQRGLPPGAGHEAGVQSLRAIVELCWQWGIKVLTVFAFSYDNWIRPTVEVEFLMSLFERVIKSELDKFARQGIRISVIGDSSRLPESLQKLIRDAEERTKEHSKLQLIVAVSYSGKYDVVQACKSIADKVKDGLVQVDDIDEGLIEQELETNCTEFPYPDLLIRTSGELRVSNFLLWQLAYTELFFAPDLWPDFGKDEFGEALVSFQQRQRRYGGRK
;
A
#
# COMPACT_ATOMS: atom_id res chain seq x y z
N MET A 1 6.30 -46.56 19.18
CA MET A 1 5.72 -46.62 17.83
C MET A 1 4.26 -47.01 17.94
N LEU A 2 3.34 -46.07 17.74
CA LEU A 2 1.93 -46.34 17.46
C LEU A 2 1.44 -45.19 16.57
N SER A 3 1.30 -45.51 15.29
CA SER A 3 0.89 -44.62 14.21
C SER A 3 -0.63 -44.64 14.12
N LEU A 4 -1.28 -43.51 14.40
CA LEU A 4 -2.71 -43.30 14.12
C LEU A 4 -2.82 -42.35 12.93
N ARG A 5 -2.92 -42.93 11.73
CA ARG A 5 -3.38 -42.22 10.53
C ARG A 5 -4.90 -42.24 10.54
N LEU A 6 -5.53 -41.08 10.74
CA LEU A 6 -6.93 -40.87 10.40
C LEU A 6 -7.01 -40.20 9.01
N PRO A 7 -7.90 -40.64 8.12
CA PRO A 7 -8.05 -40.03 6.80
C PRO A 7 -8.79 -38.69 6.89
N ILE A 8 -8.27 -37.69 6.20
CA ILE A 8 -8.90 -36.37 6.02
C ILE A 8 -10.03 -36.52 4.98
N PRO A 9 -11.28 -36.15 5.27
CA PRO A 9 -12.32 -36.09 4.24
C PRO A 9 -12.07 -34.91 3.31
N SER A 10 -11.82 -35.20 2.04
CA SER A 10 -11.73 -34.24 0.96
C SER A 10 -13.12 -33.93 0.41
N GLU A 11 -13.79 -32.89 0.93
CA GLU A 11 -14.96 -32.29 0.27
C GLU A 11 -15.26 -30.90 0.86
N ASN A 12 -14.43 -29.91 0.52
CA ASN A 12 -14.81 -28.50 0.59
C ASN A 12 -15.28 -28.08 -0.82
N VAL A 13 -16.54 -28.38 -1.13
CA VAL A 13 -17.20 -27.85 -2.33
C VAL A 13 -17.65 -26.42 -2.02
N PHE A 14 -16.78 -25.45 -2.31
CA PHE A 14 -17.17 -24.05 -2.35
C PHE A 14 -18.08 -23.81 -3.55
N THR A 15 -19.30 -23.33 -3.29
CA THR A 15 -20.24 -22.92 -4.32
C THR A 15 -19.74 -21.58 -4.92
N PRO A 16 -19.49 -21.47 -6.23
CA PRO A 16 -19.08 -20.21 -6.83
C PRO A 16 -20.23 -19.19 -6.80
N LEU A 17 -19.94 -17.95 -6.41
CA LEU A 17 -20.84 -16.82 -6.61
C LEU A 17 -21.14 -16.66 -8.11
N LYS A 18 -22.43 -16.55 -8.48
CA LYS A 18 -22.87 -16.39 -9.87
C LYS A 18 -22.33 -15.05 -10.43
N PRO A 19 -21.67 -15.04 -11.60
CA PRO A 19 -21.27 -13.78 -12.23
C PRO A 19 -22.50 -13.00 -12.73
N LYS A 20 -22.49 -11.67 -12.53
CA LYS A 20 -23.47 -10.74 -13.11
C LYS A 20 -23.39 -10.77 -14.65
N PRO A 21 -24.52 -10.71 -15.37
CA PRO A 21 -24.51 -10.78 -16.83
C PRO A 21 -23.96 -9.50 -17.46
N GLN A 22 -22.82 -9.61 -18.15
CA GLN A 22 -22.32 -8.58 -19.07
C GLN A 22 -23.11 -8.64 -20.38
N ARG A 23 -23.72 -7.51 -20.77
CA ARG A 23 -24.33 -7.33 -22.10
C ARG A 23 -23.24 -6.88 -23.07
N PHE A 24 -22.91 -7.72 -24.04
CA PHE A 24 -22.20 -7.32 -25.26
C PHE A 24 -23.14 -7.40 -26.47
N PRO A 25 -23.19 -6.38 -27.34
CA PRO A 25 -23.89 -6.49 -28.61
C PRO A 25 -23.00 -7.21 -29.64
N ASN A 26 -23.60 -8.20 -30.30
CA ASN A 26 -23.06 -8.90 -31.48
C ASN A 26 -22.95 -7.95 -32.69
N SER A 27 -21.84 -8.02 -33.42
CA SER A 27 -21.88 -7.81 -34.88
C SER A 27 -20.85 -8.69 -35.60
N LYS A 28 -21.32 -9.26 -36.70
CA LYS A 28 -20.75 -10.33 -37.50
C LYS A 28 -19.62 -9.86 -38.42
N THR A 29 -18.66 -10.77 -38.61
CA THR A 29 -17.82 -11.04 -39.79
C THR A 29 -18.04 -10.21 -41.06
N GLN A 30 -16.95 -9.69 -41.63
CA GLN A 30 -16.66 -9.75 -43.07
C GLN A 30 -15.13 -9.71 -43.33
N THR A 31 -14.65 -10.77 -43.96
CA THR A 31 -13.34 -10.92 -44.64
C THR A 31 -13.39 -10.28 -46.02
N HIS A 32 -12.36 -9.54 -46.45
CA HIS A 32 -11.95 -9.47 -47.87
C HIS A 32 -10.45 -9.10 -48.01
N LEU A 33 -9.88 -9.60 -49.11
CA LEU A 33 -8.47 -9.73 -49.46
C LEU A 33 -7.84 -8.45 -50.03
N PHE A 34 -6.51 -8.38 -49.92
CA PHE A 34 -5.48 -7.79 -50.81
C PHE A 34 -5.89 -6.86 -51.96
N CYS A 35 -5.25 -5.68 -52.03
CA CYS A 35 -4.48 -5.23 -53.21
C CYS A 35 -3.69 -3.94 -52.90
N SER A 36 -2.39 -3.91 -53.21
CA SER A 36 -1.57 -2.69 -53.34
C SER A 36 -1.73 -2.12 -54.77
N PRO A 37 -1.50 -0.82 -54.99
CA PRO A 37 -0.30 -0.46 -55.75
C PRO A 37 0.40 0.84 -55.30
N SER A 38 1.54 1.05 -55.94
CA SER A 38 2.69 1.89 -55.65
C SER A 38 2.63 3.37 -56.04
N LEU A 39 3.49 4.15 -55.34
CA LEU A 39 4.34 5.27 -55.80
C LEU A 39 3.70 6.56 -56.34
N SER A 40 3.93 7.68 -55.63
CA SER A 40 4.72 8.83 -56.13
C SER A 40 4.76 9.99 -55.11
N GLU A 41 5.97 10.42 -54.73
CA GLU A 41 6.21 11.78 -54.18
C GLU A 41 6.19 12.81 -55.35
N PRO A 42 5.95 14.11 -55.10
CA PRO A 42 7.09 14.99 -54.83
C PRO A 42 6.86 16.27 -53.97
N LYS A 43 7.99 16.72 -53.38
CA LYS A 43 8.50 18.10 -53.23
C LYS A 43 8.06 19.01 -52.06
N LEU A 44 9.09 19.33 -51.28
CA LEU A 44 9.25 20.49 -50.39
C LEU A 44 8.92 21.83 -51.07
N HIS A 45 8.29 22.72 -50.31
CA HIS A 45 8.60 24.16 -50.34
C HIS A 45 8.39 24.78 -48.94
N LEU A 46 9.46 25.35 -48.38
CA LEU A 46 9.40 26.37 -47.33
C LEU A 46 8.80 27.66 -47.89
N PRO A 47 8.19 28.49 -47.01
CA PRO A 47 8.59 29.89 -47.00
C PRO A 47 8.94 30.42 -45.61
N ARG A 48 9.74 31.48 -45.69
CA ARG A 48 10.45 32.27 -44.69
C ARG A 48 9.51 33.04 -43.75
N ALA A 49 10.06 33.31 -42.56
CA ALA A 49 9.51 34.19 -41.52
C ALA A 49 9.28 35.64 -41.98
N THR A 50 8.27 36.28 -41.40
CA THR A 50 8.21 37.74 -41.17
C THR A 50 7.67 37.99 -39.75
N ALA A 51 8.17 39.06 -39.15
CA ALA A 51 8.08 39.40 -37.73
C ALA A 51 6.78 40.15 -37.36
N ALA A 52 6.60 40.30 -36.04
CA ALA A 52 5.68 41.17 -35.30
C ALA A 52 4.23 40.65 -35.12
N ASP A 53 3.88 40.24 -33.89
CA ASP A 53 3.34 41.21 -32.92
C ASP A 53 3.31 40.61 -31.51
N ALA A 54 3.72 41.44 -30.55
CA ALA A 54 3.66 41.17 -29.13
C ALA A 54 2.21 41.38 -28.64
N ALA A 55 1.64 40.37 -28.01
CA ALA A 55 0.44 40.52 -27.19
C ALA A 55 0.61 39.68 -25.92
N VAL A 56 0.97 40.40 -24.86
CA VAL A 56 0.90 39.96 -23.46
C VAL A 56 -0.52 39.45 -23.20
N LYS A 57 -0.66 38.17 -22.86
CA LYS A 57 -1.90 37.66 -22.26
C LYS A 57 -1.74 37.73 -20.74
N GLU A 58 -2.51 38.63 -20.15
CA GLU A 58 -2.72 38.76 -18.72
C GLU A 58 -3.13 37.42 -18.11
N GLU A 59 -2.38 37.00 -17.10
CA GLU A 59 -2.77 35.95 -16.16
C GLU A 59 -3.99 36.44 -15.39
N ARG A 60 -5.11 35.72 -15.49
CA ARG A 60 -6.23 35.88 -14.56
C ARG A 60 -5.83 35.21 -13.25
N GLU A 61 -5.60 36.03 -12.23
CA GLU A 61 -5.60 35.62 -10.83
C GLU A 61 -6.94 34.92 -10.51
N GLU A 62 -6.91 33.60 -10.39
CA GLU A 62 -7.95 32.86 -9.69
C GLU A 62 -7.85 33.17 -8.21
N LYS A 63 -8.82 33.93 -7.71
CA LYS A 63 -8.99 34.23 -6.29
C LYS A 63 -9.14 32.91 -5.53
N LEU A 64 -8.15 32.64 -4.66
CA LEU A 64 -8.22 31.65 -3.59
C LEU A 64 -9.49 31.91 -2.76
N ASN A 65 -10.41 30.96 -2.78
CA ASN A 65 -11.50 30.90 -1.83
C ASN A 65 -10.96 30.24 -0.54
N ASP A 66 -10.21 31.01 0.24
CA ASP A 66 -9.83 30.66 1.61
C ASP A 66 -11.08 30.75 2.49
N GLY A 67 -11.76 29.61 2.68
CA GLY A 67 -12.95 29.56 3.53
C GLY A 67 -13.85 28.34 3.38
N ALA A 68 -13.46 27.29 2.64
CA ALA A 68 -14.17 26.03 2.69
C ALA A 68 -13.72 25.26 3.94
N THR A 69 -14.56 25.29 4.99
CA THR A 69 -14.60 24.22 5.98
C THR A 69 -14.68 22.90 5.20
N PRO A 70 -13.87 21.87 5.50
CA PRO A 70 -14.04 20.58 4.86
C PRO A 70 -15.50 20.18 5.07
N GLN A 71 -16.26 19.97 3.98
CA GLN A 71 -17.55 19.32 4.11
C GLN A 71 -17.26 17.99 4.81
N GLU A 72 -17.83 17.80 6.01
CA GLU A 72 -17.77 16.53 6.71
C GLU A 72 -18.37 15.49 5.77
N GLU A 73 -17.51 14.75 5.06
CA GLU A 73 -17.93 13.70 4.18
C GLU A 73 -18.63 12.65 5.05
N GLU A 74 -19.92 12.41 4.78
CA GLU A 74 -20.69 11.41 5.51
C GLU A 74 -20.00 10.05 5.37
N LEU A 75 -19.86 9.36 6.50
CA LEU A 75 -19.31 8.01 6.54
C LEU A 75 -20.16 7.06 5.70
N PRO A 76 -19.55 6.08 5.03
CA PRO A 76 -20.28 5.01 4.37
C PRO A 76 -21.31 4.35 5.30
N GLU A 77 -22.45 3.98 4.73
CA GLU A 77 -23.54 3.33 5.46
C GLU A 77 -23.04 2.06 6.19
N GLY A 78 -23.36 1.94 7.48
CA GLY A 78 -22.97 0.80 8.31
C GLY A 78 -21.64 0.94 9.04
N LEU A 79 -20.88 2.02 8.84
CA LEU A 79 -19.67 2.31 9.62
C LEU A 79 -19.98 3.11 10.88
N ASN A 80 -19.45 2.65 12.02
CA ASN A 80 -19.45 3.38 13.27
C ASN A 80 -18.02 3.88 13.59
N LEU A 81 -17.85 5.19 13.82
CA LEU A 81 -16.56 5.79 14.20
C LEU A 81 -15.97 5.20 15.48
N GLU A 82 -16.81 4.89 16.47
CA GLU A 82 -16.36 4.39 17.77
C GLU A 82 -15.76 2.98 17.70
N LEU A 83 -16.07 2.24 16.62
CA LEU A 83 -15.62 0.88 16.38
C LEU A 83 -14.50 0.80 15.34
N MET A 84 -13.91 1.94 14.94
CA MET A 84 -12.82 1.96 13.97
C MET A 84 -11.59 1.20 14.50
N PRO A 85 -10.90 0.44 13.63
CA PRO A 85 -9.60 -0.12 13.97
C PRO A 85 -8.63 1.04 14.26
N LYS A 86 -7.82 0.89 15.29
CA LYS A 86 -6.75 1.86 15.57
C LYS A 86 -5.62 1.71 14.57
N HIS A 87 -5.33 0.46 14.18
CA HIS A 87 -4.26 0.13 13.25
C HIS A 87 -4.76 -0.75 12.11
N VAL A 88 -4.62 -0.24 10.88
CA VAL A 88 -4.84 -1.01 9.65
C VAL A 88 -3.51 -1.30 8.97
N ALA A 89 -3.29 -2.56 8.60
CA ALA A 89 -2.18 -2.97 7.76
C ALA A 89 -2.68 -3.34 6.35
N VAL A 90 -1.95 -2.99 5.29
CA VAL A 90 -2.37 -3.23 3.91
C VAL A 90 -1.26 -3.86 3.08
N ILE A 91 -1.55 -5.00 2.44
CA ILE A 91 -0.73 -5.60 1.40
C ILE A 91 -1.30 -5.15 0.04
N MET A 92 -0.61 -4.21 -0.59
CA MET A 92 -0.99 -3.52 -1.83
C MET A 92 -0.68 -4.38 -3.07
N ASP A 93 -1.28 -5.56 -3.17
CA ASP A 93 -1.04 -6.53 -4.24
C ASP A 93 -1.89 -6.25 -5.49
N GLY A 94 -1.40 -6.65 -6.66
CA GLY A 94 -2.15 -6.59 -7.92
C GLY A 94 -1.69 -5.52 -8.91
N ASN A 95 -0.74 -4.64 -8.57
CA ASN A 95 -0.24 -3.57 -9.44
C ASN A 95 0.19 -4.06 -10.84
N GLY A 96 1.07 -5.07 -10.90
CA GLY A 96 1.55 -5.61 -12.18
C GLY A 96 0.44 -6.29 -13.00
N ARG A 97 -0.46 -7.03 -12.34
CA ARG A 97 -1.63 -7.65 -12.98
C ARG A 97 -2.57 -6.60 -13.57
N TRP A 98 -2.77 -5.50 -12.85
CA TRP A 98 -3.63 -4.40 -13.28
C TRP A 98 -3.12 -3.76 -14.57
N ALA A 99 -1.81 -3.52 -14.65
CA ALA A 99 -1.18 -2.98 -15.85
C ALA A 99 -1.26 -3.98 -17.02
N GLN A 100 -0.97 -5.26 -16.76
CA GLN A 100 -1.01 -6.31 -17.77
C GLN A 100 -2.41 -6.46 -18.40
N GLN A 101 -3.47 -6.46 -17.58
CA GLN A 101 -4.86 -6.56 -18.05
C GLN A 101 -5.26 -5.41 -18.97
N ARG A 102 -4.57 -4.27 -18.88
CA ARG A 102 -4.81 -3.06 -19.67
C ARG A 102 -3.79 -2.88 -20.81
N GLY A 103 -2.90 -3.84 -21.03
CA GLY A 103 -1.83 -3.75 -22.05
C GLY A 103 -0.79 -2.66 -21.75
N LEU A 104 -0.64 -2.28 -20.48
CA LEU A 104 0.26 -1.22 -20.03
C LEU A 104 1.59 -1.80 -19.48
N PRO A 105 2.68 -1.02 -19.51
CA PRO A 105 3.92 -1.39 -18.83
C PRO A 105 3.73 -1.60 -17.33
N PRO A 106 4.48 -2.52 -16.67
CA PRO A 106 4.33 -2.79 -15.24
C PRO A 106 4.40 -1.55 -14.33
N GLY A 107 5.27 -0.58 -14.67
CA GLY A 107 5.42 0.67 -13.92
C GLY A 107 4.13 1.49 -13.83
N ALA A 108 3.28 1.46 -14.86
CA ALA A 108 2.00 2.17 -14.87
C ALA A 108 1.04 1.65 -13.79
N GLY A 109 1.10 0.35 -13.48
CA GLY A 109 0.30 -0.23 -12.40
C GLY A 109 0.74 0.26 -11.04
N HIS A 110 2.05 0.39 -10.80
CA HIS A 110 2.57 0.95 -9.56
C HIS A 110 2.24 2.44 -9.42
N GLU A 111 2.31 3.22 -10.49
CA GLU A 111 1.91 4.63 -10.50
C GLU A 111 0.42 4.81 -10.19
N ALA A 112 -0.44 3.96 -10.76
CA ALA A 112 -1.86 3.93 -10.42
C ALA A 112 -2.06 3.53 -8.94
N GLY A 113 -1.29 2.56 -8.44
CA GLY A 113 -1.29 2.16 -7.03
C GLY A 113 -0.91 3.27 -6.05
N VAL A 114 -0.08 4.24 -6.46
CA VAL A 114 0.21 5.43 -5.63
C VAL A 114 -1.05 6.28 -5.43
N GLN A 115 -1.93 6.36 -6.43
CA GLN A 115 -3.19 7.11 -6.30
C GLN A 115 -4.13 6.43 -5.31
N SER A 116 -4.25 5.10 -5.36
CA SER A 116 -5.01 4.35 -4.35
C SER A 116 -4.43 4.53 -2.96
N LEU A 117 -3.10 4.51 -2.81
CA LEU A 117 -2.44 4.77 -1.52
C LEU A 117 -2.81 6.16 -0.98
N ARG A 118 -2.75 7.20 -1.80
CA ARG A 118 -3.15 8.56 -1.40
C ARG A 118 -4.59 8.60 -0.92
N ALA A 119 -5.50 7.93 -1.63
CA ALA A 119 -6.91 7.87 -1.24
C ALA A 119 -7.07 7.17 0.12
N ILE A 120 -6.45 6.00 0.33
CA ILE A 120 -6.54 5.27 1.60
C ILE A 120 -5.90 6.05 2.76
N VAL A 121 -4.78 6.74 2.55
CA VAL A 121 -4.17 7.62 3.57
C VAL A 121 -5.15 8.72 3.98
N GLU A 122 -5.80 9.37 3.01
CA GLU A 122 -6.77 10.42 3.27
C GLU A 122 -7.98 9.89 4.03
N LEU A 123 -8.53 8.73 3.64
CA LEU A 123 -9.66 8.10 4.34
C LEU A 123 -9.28 7.70 5.78
N CYS A 124 -8.10 7.13 6.00
CA CYS A 124 -7.62 6.82 7.35
C CYS A 124 -7.52 8.09 8.22
N TRP A 125 -6.99 9.18 7.66
CA TRP A 125 -6.87 10.46 8.33
C TRP A 125 -8.25 11.06 8.68
N GLN A 126 -9.19 11.05 7.72
CA GLN A 126 -10.54 11.57 7.90
C GLN A 126 -11.37 10.74 8.89
N TRP A 127 -11.26 9.41 8.84
CA TRP A 127 -12.08 8.49 9.64
C TRP A 127 -11.45 8.16 11.00
N GLY A 128 -10.34 8.81 11.36
CA GLY A 128 -9.76 8.75 12.70
C GLY A 128 -8.95 7.49 13.00
N ILE A 129 -8.57 6.72 11.97
CA ILE A 129 -7.63 5.59 12.10
C ILE A 129 -6.26 6.15 12.52
N LYS A 130 -5.60 5.53 13.50
CA LYS A 130 -4.38 6.06 14.11
C LYS A 130 -3.12 5.64 13.39
N VAL A 131 -3.09 4.42 12.86
CA VAL A 131 -1.93 3.86 12.19
C VAL A 131 -2.36 3.17 10.91
N LEU A 132 -1.66 3.47 9.82
CA LEU A 132 -1.73 2.76 8.56
C LEU A 132 -0.34 2.20 8.25
N THR A 133 -0.18 0.87 8.24
CA THR A 133 1.05 0.23 7.76
C THR A 133 0.86 -0.33 6.37
N VAL A 134 1.68 0.08 5.41
CA VAL A 134 1.59 -0.41 4.02
C VAL A 134 2.79 -1.23 3.63
N PHE A 135 2.55 -2.38 2.99
CA PHE A 135 3.62 -3.25 2.51
C PHE A 135 4.08 -2.80 1.12
N ALA A 136 5.05 -1.88 1.10
CA ALA A 136 5.50 -1.24 -0.13
C ALA A 136 6.53 -2.08 -0.90
N PHE A 137 7.48 -2.71 -0.21
CA PHE A 137 8.49 -3.57 -0.83
C PHE A 137 8.98 -4.63 0.16
N SER A 138 8.82 -5.91 -0.18
CA SER A 138 9.30 -6.98 0.72
C SER A 138 10.80 -7.23 0.60
N TYR A 139 11.41 -7.78 1.65
CA TYR A 139 12.79 -8.26 1.64
C TYR A 139 13.03 -9.31 0.54
N ASP A 140 12.02 -10.11 0.22
CA ASP A 140 12.09 -11.12 -0.84
C ASP A 140 12.00 -10.51 -2.25
N ASN A 141 11.55 -9.25 -2.41
CA ASN A 141 11.41 -8.62 -3.74
C ASN A 141 12.72 -8.16 -4.36
N TRP A 142 13.83 -8.22 -3.64
CA TRP A 142 15.15 -7.96 -4.22
C TRP A 142 15.59 -9.01 -5.26
N ILE A 143 14.92 -10.16 -5.33
CA ILE A 143 15.18 -11.18 -6.37
C ILE A 143 14.57 -10.82 -7.73
N ARG A 144 13.75 -9.76 -7.79
CA ARG A 144 13.11 -9.30 -9.03
C ARG A 144 14.14 -8.69 -9.98
N PRO A 145 13.82 -8.53 -11.28
CA PRO A 145 14.72 -7.91 -12.24
C PRO A 145 15.20 -6.52 -11.76
N THR A 146 16.50 -6.24 -11.91
CA THR A 146 17.14 -5.00 -11.43
C THR A 146 16.41 -3.74 -11.90
N VAL A 147 15.98 -3.70 -13.17
CA VAL A 147 15.24 -2.57 -13.75
C VAL A 147 13.92 -2.31 -13.01
N GLU A 148 13.22 -3.36 -12.57
CA GLU A 148 11.99 -3.20 -11.79
C GLU A 148 12.29 -2.65 -10.39
N VAL A 149 13.34 -3.17 -9.74
CA VAL A 149 13.76 -2.71 -8.41
C VAL A 149 14.19 -1.24 -8.45
N GLU A 150 15.02 -0.85 -9.41
CA GLU A 150 15.46 0.54 -9.60
C GLU A 150 14.29 1.49 -9.87
N PHE A 151 13.31 1.05 -10.68
CA PHE A 151 12.08 1.81 -10.91
C PHE A 151 11.30 2.02 -9.60
N LEU A 152 11.14 0.98 -8.77
CA LEU A 152 10.41 1.05 -7.51
C LEU A 152 11.10 1.97 -6.49
N MET A 153 12.42 1.89 -6.36
CA MET A 153 13.18 2.81 -5.50
C MET A 153 13.03 4.26 -5.95
N SER A 154 13.12 4.50 -7.27
CA SER A 154 12.90 5.83 -7.86
C SER A 154 11.47 6.33 -7.64
N LEU A 155 10.47 5.44 -7.73
CA LEU A 155 9.08 5.77 -7.46
C LEU A 155 8.89 6.18 -5.99
N PHE A 156 9.45 5.42 -5.04
CA PHE A 156 9.39 5.78 -3.62
C PHE A 156 10.00 7.15 -3.34
N GLU A 157 11.16 7.45 -3.92
CA GLU A 157 11.75 8.78 -3.78
C GLU A 157 10.82 9.89 -4.29
N ARG A 158 10.20 9.71 -5.46
CA ARG A 158 9.28 10.70 -6.03
C ARG A 158 8.04 10.88 -5.14
N VAL A 159 7.48 9.79 -4.63
CA VAL A 159 6.29 9.82 -3.78
C VAL A 159 6.59 10.54 -2.47
N ILE A 160 7.67 10.18 -1.75
CA ILE A 160 8.01 10.87 -0.50
C ILE A 160 8.26 12.37 -0.75
N LYS A 161 9.02 12.74 -1.80
CA LYS A 161 9.27 14.15 -2.15
C LYS A 161 7.99 14.93 -2.44
N SER A 162 7.02 14.31 -3.13
CA SER A 162 5.78 15.00 -3.52
C SER A 162 4.73 15.07 -2.41
N GLU A 163 4.70 14.09 -1.50
CA GLU A 163 3.67 14.02 -0.46
C GLU A 163 4.10 14.63 0.88
N LEU A 164 5.40 14.75 1.17
CA LEU A 164 5.88 15.12 2.50
C LEU A 164 5.31 16.45 3.02
N ASP A 165 5.26 17.50 2.19
CA ASP A 165 4.70 18.79 2.60
C ASP A 165 3.18 18.74 2.82
N LYS A 166 2.47 17.88 2.09
CA LYS A 166 1.04 17.64 2.30
C LYS A 166 0.83 16.90 3.62
N PHE A 167 1.53 15.79 3.82
CA PHE A 167 1.44 14.96 5.02
C PHE A 167 1.83 15.73 6.28
N ALA A 168 2.86 16.56 6.21
CA ALA A 168 3.24 17.42 7.32
C ALA A 168 2.14 18.42 7.70
N ARG A 169 1.53 19.11 6.71
CA ARG A 169 0.40 20.03 6.97
C ARG A 169 -0.83 19.31 7.52
N GLN A 170 -1.05 18.06 7.14
CA GLN A 170 -2.12 17.21 7.66
C GLN A 170 -1.80 16.63 9.05
N GLY A 171 -0.61 16.87 9.61
CA GLY A 171 -0.19 16.30 10.89
C GLY A 171 -0.06 14.78 10.84
N ILE A 172 0.38 14.25 9.68
CA ILE A 172 0.70 12.84 9.49
C ILE A 172 2.17 12.63 9.85
N ARG A 173 2.44 11.60 10.67
CA ARG A 173 3.78 11.09 10.97
C ARG A 173 4.15 9.99 9.98
N ILE A 174 5.34 10.08 9.41
CA ILE A 174 5.88 9.04 8.54
C ILE A 174 6.89 8.22 9.34
N SER A 175 6.87 6.91 9.16
CA SER A 175 7.89 6.00 9.70
C SER A 175 8.18 4.91 8.67
N VAL A 176 9.42 4.47 8.56
CA VAL A 176 9.81 3.38 7.65
C VAL A 176 10.35 2.23 8.47
N ILE A 177 9.89 1.02 8.13
CA ILE A 177 10.39 -0.24 8.71
C ILE A 177 10.96 -1.12 7.59
N GLY A 178 11.95 -1.93 7.93
CA GLY A 178 12.70 -2.85 7.09
C GLY A 178 14.16 -2.44 6.91
N ASP A 179 14.88 -3.23 6.12
CA ASP A 179 16.32 -3.08 5.93
C ASP A 179 16.66 -1.86 5.05
N SER A 180 16.77 -0.70 5.69
CA SER A 180 17.12 0.56 5.04
C SER A 180 18.53 0.57 4.44
N SER A 181 19.44 -0.30 4.91
CA SER A 181 20.83 -0.35 4.42
C SER A 181 20.93 -0.79 2.96
N ARG A 182 19.90 -1.48 2.46
CA ARG A 182 19.81 -1.96 1.07
C ARG A 182 19.26 -0.91 0.11
N LEU A 183 18.70 0.19 0.63
CA LEU A 183 18.12 1.25 -0.18
C LEU A 183 19.22 2.18 -0.73
N PRO A 184 18.99 2.86 -1.88
CA PRO A 184 19.90 3.89 -2.36
C PRO A 184 20.13 4.98 -1.30
N GLU A 185 21.37 5.49 -1.18
CA GLU A 185 21.72 6.50 -0.16
C GLU A 185 20.84 7.76 -0.23
N SER A 186 20.46 8.16 -1.44
CA SER A 186 19.52 9.25 -1.69
C SER A 186 18.16 9.01 -1.04
N LEU A 187 17.61 7.80 -1.18
CA LEU A 187 16.35 7.39 -0.57
C LEU A 187 16.50 7.28 0.95
N GLN A 188 17.60 6.73 1.46
CA GLN A 188 17.86 6.68 2.90
C GLN A 188 17.88 8.08 3.53
N LYS A 189 18.54 9.05 2.89
CA LYS A 189 18.59 10.44 3.36
C LYS A 189 17.20 11.08 3.35
N LEU A 190 16.43 10.83 2.30
CA LEU A 190 15.06 11.34 2.18
C LEU A 190 14.13 10.75 3.24
N ILE A 191 14.26 9.46 3.53
CA ILE A 191 13.49 8.79 4.59
C ILE A 191 13.81 9.44 5.94
N ARG A 192 15.09 9.61 6.29
CA ARG A 192 15.49 10.27 7.54
C ARG A 192 14.93 11.69 7.67
N ASP A 193 14.96 12.46 6.58
CA ASP A 193 14.37 13.81 6.56
C ASP A 193 12.85 13.77 6.80
N ALA A 194 12.15 12.86 6.12
CA ALA A 194 10.71 12.69 6.26
C ALA A 194 10.30 12.29 7.69
N GLU A 195 11.01 11.33 8.30
CA GLU A 195 10.76 10.89 9.67
C GLU A 195 11.03 12.02 10.68
N GLU A 196 12.17 12.70 10.59
CA GLU A 196 12.52 13.79 11.50
C GLU A 196 11.53 14.97 11.39
N ARG A 197 11.14 15.35 10.17
CA ARG A 197 10.19 16.45 9.93
C ARG A 197 8.78 16.16 10.43
N THR A 198 8.43 14.89 10.63
CA THR A 198 7.06 14.48 10.98
C THR A 198 6.96 13.73 12.31
N LYS A 199 8.06 13.59 13.07
CA LYS A 199 8.10 12.80 14.31
C LYS A 199 7.13 13.24 15.40
N GLU A 200 6.85 14.54 15.49
CA GLU A 200 5.95 15.13 16.50
C GLU A 200 4.47 15.10 16.07
N HIS A 201 4.19 14.62 14.87
CA HIS A 201 2.83 14.52 14.36
C HIS A 201 2.10 13.28 14.92
N SER A 202 0.79 13.41 15.14
CA SER A 202 0.01 12.38 15.84
C SER A 202 -1.40 12.16 15.29
N LYS A 203 -1.81 12.86 14.22
CA LYS A 203 -3.18 12.69 13.67
C LYS A 203 -3.36 11.33 13.01
N LEU A 204 -2.34 10.88 12.26
CA LEU A 204 -2.21 9.56 11.66
C LEU A 204 -0.71 9.23 11.57
N GLN A 205 -0.34 7.99 11.84
CA GLN A 205 1.00 7.48 11.53
C GLN A 205 0.94 6.57 10.30
N LEU A 206 1.62 6.98 9.23
CA LEU A 206 1.85 6.17 8.03
C LEU A 206 3.18 5.43 8.18
N ILE A 207 3.11 4.12 8.38
CA ILE A 207 4.28 3.23 8.45
C ILE A 207 4.47 2.57 7.09
N VAL A 208 5.60 2.81 6.45
CA VAL A 208 5.91 2.25 5.13
C VAL A 208 6.91 1.11 5.30
N ALA A 209 6.52 -0.12 5.00
CA ALA A 209 7.39 -1.27 5.09
C ALA A 209 8.15 -1.46 3.77
N VAL A 210 9.47 -1.22 3.78
CA VAL A 210 10.36 -1.24 2.60
C VAL A 210 11.57 -2.12 2.89
N SER A 211 11.87 -3.06 1.98
CA SER A 211 12.86 -4.11 2.25
C SER A 211 12.55 -4.86 3.56
N TYR A 212 11.27 -5.02 3.87
CA TYR A 212 10.79 -5.56 5.14
C TYR A 212 10.37 -7.03 5.02
N SER A 213 10.57 -7.80 6.09
CA SER A 213 9.84 -9.04 6.31
C SER A 213 9.77 -9.38 7.80
N GLY A 214 8.71 -10.03 8.24
CA GLY A 214 8.52 -10.39 9.65
C GLY A 214 9.59 -11.36 10.17
N LYS A 215 10.06 -12.28 9.33
CA LYS A 215 11.22 -13.12 9.69
C LYS A 215 12.50 -12.32 9.87
N TYR A 216 12.76 -11.35 9.00
CA TYR A 216 13.93 -10.47 9.13
C TYR A 216 13.86 -9.67 10.43
N ASP A 217 12.71 -9.05 10.68
CA ASP A 217 12.42 -8.23 11.87
C ASP A 217 12.69 -9.01 13.17
N VAL A 218 12.10 -10.20 13.31
CA VAL A 218 12.35 -11.09 14.47
C VAL A 218 13.82 -11.48 14.59
N VAL A 219 14.52 -11.75 13.47
CA VAL A 219 15.95 -12.08 13.52
C VAL A 219 16.78 -10.87 13.99
N GLN A 220 16.45 -9.65 13.56
CA GLN A 220 17.15 -8.45 14.05
C GLN A 220 16.86 -8.20 15.53
N ALA A 221 15.61 -8.36 15.97
CA ALA A 221 15.25 -8.26 17.38
C ALA A 221 16.05 -9.24 18.24
N CYS A 222 16.10 -10.53 17.85
CA CYS A 222 16.90 -11.53 18.56
C CYS A 222 18.39 -11.17 18.62
N LYS A 223 18.97 -10.62 17.54
CA LYS A 223 20.37 -10.16 17.53
C LYS A 223 20.59 -8.99 18.49
N SER A 224 19.70 -7.99 18.46
CA SER A 224 19.75 -6.83 19.37
C SER A 224 19.70 -7.28 20.84
N ILE A 225 18.77 -8.17 21.20
CA ILE A 225 18.68 -8.74 22.55
C ILE A 225 19.97 -9.49 22.91
N ALA A 226 20.49 -10.32 22.01
CA ALA A 226 21.71 -11.08 22.27
C ALA A 226 22.93 -10.17 22.51
N ASP A 227 23.06 -9.08 21.75
CA ASP A 227 24.12 -8.08 21.98
C ASP A 227 23.93 -7.37 23.33
N LYS A 228 22.70 -6.99 23.70
CA LYS A 228 22.40 -6.41 25.03
C LYS A 228 22.72 -7.36 26.18
N VAL A 229 22.44 -8.66 26.03
CA VAL A 229 22.81 -9.68 27.02
C VAL A 229 24.32 -9.83 27.14
N LYS A 230 25.02 -9.88 26.00
CA LYS A 230 26.48 -9.96 25.94
C LYS A 230 27.15 -8.75 26.62
N ASP A 231 26.57 -7.56 26.46
CA ASP A 231 27.05 -6.31 27.06
C ASP A 231 26.60 -6.13 28.52
N GLY A 232 25.84 -7.09 29.07
CA GLY A 232 25.36 -7.08 30.46
C GLY A 232 24.26 -6.06 30.74
N LEU A 233 23.62 -5.51 29.71
CA LEU A 233 22.51 -4.54 29.83
C LEU A 233 21.18 -5.21 30.20
N VAL A 234 21.03 -6.50 29.85
CA VAL A 234 19.84 -7.32 30.08
C VAL A 234 20.30 -8.73 30.48
N GLN A 235 19.57 -9.43 31.36
CA GLN A 235 19.81 -10.85 31.66
C GLN A 235 18.91 -11.75 30.81
N VAL A 236 19.30 -13.01 30.60
CA VAL A 236 18.47 -13.97 29.84
C VAL A 236 17.08 -14.13 30.45
N ASP A 237 16.98 -14.10 31.77
CA ASP A 237 15.72 -14.22 32.51
C ASP A 237 14.81 -12.99 32.37
N ASP A 238 15.34 -11.86 31.89
CA ASP A 238 14.57 -10.64 31.60
C ASP A 238 13.91 -10.69 30.19
N ILE A 239 14.20 -11.72 29.38
CA ILE A 239 13.66 -11.85 28.02
C ILE A 239 12.23 -12.38 28.07
N ASP A 240 11.27 -11.50 27.81
CA ASP A 240 9.86 -11.82 27.65
C ASP A 240 9.30 -11.28 26.32
N GLU A 241 7.98 -11.46 26.10
CA GLU A 241 7.30 -10.93 24.91
C GLU A 241 7.42 -9.40 24.80
N GLY A 242 7.39 -8.68 25.93
CA GLY A 242 7.50 -7.22 25.97
C GLY A 242 8.88 -6.72 25.55
N LEU A 243 9.95 -7.41 25.95
CA LEU A 243 11.29 -7.08 25.46
C LEU A 243 11.42 -7.35 23.96
N ILE A 244 10.87 -8.47 23.47
CA ILE A 244 10.88 -8.76 22.03
C ILE A 244 10.15 -7.66 21.26
N GLU A 245 8.97 -7.23 21.72
CA GLU A 245 8.20 -6.15 21.12
C GLU A 245 8.98 -4.82 21.05
N GLN A 246 9.76 -4.50 22.08
CA GLN A 246 10.60 -3.30 22.11
C GLN A 246 11.76 -3.35 21.11
N GLU A 247 12.18 -4.54 20.69
CA GLU A 247 13.26 -4.70 19.71
C GLU A 247 12.76 -4.91 18.27
N LEU A 248 11.47 -5.16 18.07
CA LEU A 248 10.86 -5.19 16.75
C LEU A 248 10.75 -3.78 16.17
N GLU A 249 10.85 -3.67 14.85
CA GLU A 249 10.81 -2.37 14.15
C GLU A 249 9.46 -1.64 14.29
N THR A 250 8.40 -2.35 14.68
CA THR A 250 7.09 -1.76 15.00
C THR A 250 7.05 -1.03 16.34
N ASN A 251 8.14 -1.01 17.12
CA ASN A 251 8.26 -0.21 18.34
C ASN A 251 8.12 1.32 18.09
N CYS A 252 8.13 1.74 16.82
CA CYS A 252 7.97 3.12 16.41
C CYS A 252 6.54 3.67 16.58
N THR A 253 5.57 2.85 17.00
CA THR A 253 4.17 3.23 17.14
C THR A 253 3.54 2.76 18.46
N GLU A 254 2.53 3.50 18.93
CA GLU A 254 1.73 3.12 20.12
C GLU A 254 0.77 1.95 19.84
N PHE A 255 0.44 1.70 18.57
CA PHE A 255 -0.42 0.59 18.15
C PHE A 255 0.38 -0.35 17.24
N PRO A 256 1.27 -1.21 17.78
CA PRO A 256 2.13 -2.08 16.97
C PRO A 256 1.38 -3.27 16.36
N TYR A 257 0.23 -3.62 16.92
CA TYR A 257 -0.60 -4.75 16.53
C TYR A 257 -1.75 -4.31 15.63
N PRO A 258 -1.75 -4.65 14.33
CA PRO A 258 -2.86 -4.32 13.46
C PRO A 258 -4.15 -4.95 13.96
N ASP A 259 -5.21 -4.15 14.02
CA ASP A 259 -6.55 -4.67 14.27
C ASP A 259 -7.08 -5.39 13.03
N LEU A 260 -6.78 -4.84 11.85
CA LEU A 260 -7.21 -5.32 10.55
C LEU A 260 -6.03 -5.37 9.58
N LEU A 261 -5.83 -6.53 8.94
CA LEU A 261 -4.99 -6.68 7.75
C LEU A 261 -5.87 -6.80 6.52
N ILE A 262 -5.67 -5.90 5.56
CA ILE A 262 -6.29 -5.95 4.23
C ILE A 262 -5.26 -6.44 3.23
N ARG A 263 -5.62 -7.39 2.38
CA ARG A 263 -4.84 -7.76 1.21
C ARG A 263 -5.72 -7.75 -0.03
N THR A 264 -5.26 -7.04 -1.06
CA THR A 264 -5.92 -6.98 -2.37
C THR A 264 -5.53 -8.14 -3.27
N SER A 265 -6.14 -8.20 -4.45
CA SER A 265 -5.91 -9.12 -5.58
C SER A 265 -6.38 -10.57 -5.42
N GLY A 266 -7.15 -10.86 -4.37
CA GLY A 266 -7.72 -12.19 -4.10
C GLY A 266 -6.74 -13.22 -3.54
N GLU A 267 -5.48 -12.84 -3.29
CA GLU A 267 -4.47 -13.77 -2.77
C GLU A 267 -4.65 -14.00 -1.26
N LEU A 268 -4.81 -15.25 -0.84
CA LEU A 268 -5.13 -15.63 0.54
C LEU A 268 -3.87 -15.99 1.37
N ARG A 269 -2.97 -15.03 1.58
CA ARG A 269 -1.75 -15.22 2.40
C ARG A 269 -1.22 -13.89 2.95
N VAL A 270 -0.37 -13.93 3.96
CA VAL A 270 0.25 -12.72 4.55
C VAL A 270 1.63 -12.38 3.95
N SER A 271 2.25 -13.32 3.22
CA SER A 271 3.52 -13.09 2.51
C SER A 271 4.65 -12.52 3.38
N ASN A 272 4.85 -13.10 4.58
CA ASN A 272 5.92 -12.69 5.50
C ASN A 272 5.82 -11.22 5.96
N PHE A 273 4.63 -10.65 5.94
CA PHE A 273 4.34 -9.31 6.47
C PHE A 273 3.91 -9.41 7.94
N LEU A 274 4.48 -8.57 8.81
CA LEU A 274 4.11 -8.38 10.22
C LEU A 274 3.86 -9.69 11.02
N LEU A 275 4.71 -10.72 10.83
CA LEU A 275 4.42 -12.08 11.32
C LEU A 275 4.14 -12.16 12.83
N TRP A 276 4.88 -11.41 13.64
CA TRP A 276 4.68 -11.35 15.09
C TRP A 276 3.38 -10.60 15.41
N GLN A 277 3.22 -9.42 14.80
CA GLN A 277 2.15 -8.50 15.08
C GLN A 277 0.78 -8.99 14.59
N LEU A 278 0.74 -9.93 13.64
CA LEU A 278 -0.51 -10.47 13.08
C LEU A 278 -1.19 -11.56 13.93
N ALA A 279 -0.63 -11.93 15.09
CA ALA A 279 -1.09 -13.09 15.87
C ALA A 279 -2.60 -13.13 16.16
N TYR A 280 -3.23 -11.96 16.37
CA TYR A 280 -4.68 -11.83 16.62
C TYR A 280 -5.36 -10.81 15.70
N THR A 281 -4.72 -10.50 14.56
CA THR A 281 -5.25 -9.54 13.59
C THR A 281 -6.39 -10.17 12.78
N GLU A 282 -7.44 -9.39 12.55
CA GLU A 282 -8.50 -9.79 11.64
C GLU A 282 -8.04 -9.65 10.18
N LEU A 283 -8.26 -10.69 9.38
CA LEU A 283 -7.81 -10.71 7.99
C LEU A 283 -8.98 -10.46 7.03
N PHE A 284 -8.81 -9.53 6.10
CA PHE A 284 -9.74 -9.25 5.01
C PHE A 284 -9.02 -9.37 3.66
N PHE A 285 -9.54 -10.22 2.78
CA PHE A 285 -8.96 -10.47 1.46
C PHE A 285 -9.91 -9.93 0.38
N ALA A 286 -9.54 -8.80 -0.22
CA ALA A 286 -10.31 -8.16 -1.28
C ALA A 286 -9.95 -8.78 -2.63
N PRO A 287 -10.94 -9.10 -3.49
CA PRO A 287 -10.67 -9.64 -4.83
C PRO A 287 -10.06 -8.59 -5.78
N ASP A 288 -10.34 -7.31 -5.54
CA ASP A 288 -9.94 -6.18 -6.38
C ASP A 288 -8.42 -5.99 -6.42
N LEU A 289 -7.89 -5.57 -7.56
CA LEU A 289 -6.46 -5.23 -7.68
C LEU A 289 -6.21 -3.89 -6.99
N TRP A 290 -5.03 -3.71 -6.38
CA TRP A 290 -4.72 -2.50 -5.61
C TRP A 290 -5.05 -1.17 -6.30
N PRO A 291 -4.74 -0.96 -7.61
CA PRO A 291 -5.09 0.31 -8.25
C PRO A 291 -6.60 0.55 -8.45
N ASP A 292 -7.43 -0.49 -8.32
CA ASP A 292 -8.89 -0.39 -8.37
C ASP A 292 -9.52 -0.39 -6.95
N PHE A 293 -8.71 -0.52 -5.88
CA PHE A 293 -9.19 -0.51 -4.48
C PHE A 293 -9.34 0.92 -3.96
N GLY A 294 -10.57 1.36 -3.69
CA GLY A 294 -10.92 2.73 -3.31
C GLY A 294 -11.78 2.84 -2.05
N LYS A 295 -12.58 3.91 -1.97
CA LYS A 295 -13.39 4.26 -0.79
C LYS A 295 -14.42 3.18 -0.44
N ASP A 296 -15.10 2.63 -1.45
CA ASP A 296 -16.17 1.66 -1.26
C ASP A 296 -15.61 0.33 -0.76
N GLU A 297 -14.53 -0.17 -1.37
CA GLU A 297 -13.87 -1.42 -0.97
C GLU A 297 -13.20 -1.30 0.41
N PHE A 298 -12.62 -0.13 0.72
CA PHE A 298 -12.08 0.14 2.05
C PHE A 298 -13.19 0.20 3.10
N GLY A 299 -14.32 0.83 2.77
CA GLY A 299 -15.51 0.85 3.61
C GLY A 299 -16.04 -0.56 3.89
N GLU A 300 -16.12 -1.42 2.88
CA GLU A 300 -16.53 -2.83 3.04
C GLU A 300 -15.60 -3.59 4.00
N ALA A 301 -14.28 -3.41 3.86
CA ALA A 301 -13.31 -4.04 4.74
C ALA A 301 -13.49 -3.61 6.20
N LEU A 302 -13.76 -2.33 6.44
CA LEU A 302 -14.01 -1.78 7.77
C LEU A 302 -15.35 -2.25 8.35
N VAL A 303 -16.42 -2.30 7.55
CA VAL A 303 -17.72 -2.85 7.99
C VAL A 303 -17.56 -4.32 8.36
N SER A 304 -16.85 -5.10 7.54
CA SER A 304 -16.53 -6.51 7.84
C SER A 304 -15.80 -6.64 9.18
N PHE A 305 -14.83 -5.77 9.46
CA PHE A 305 -14.10 -5.74 10.72
C PHE A 305 -15.03 -5.44 11.92
N GLN A 306 -15.89 -4.43 11.83
CA GLN A 306 -16.78 -4.03 12.92
C GLN A 306 -17.82 -5.11 13.30
N GLN A 307 -18.12 -6.04 12.39
CA GLN A 307 -19.00 -7.18 12.65
C GLN A 307 -18.32 -8.33 13.38
N ARG A 308 -16.99 -8.33 13.50
CA ARG A 308 -16.25 -9.44 14.13
C ARG A 308 -16.26 -9.33 15.64
N GLN A 309 -16.36 -10.49 16.30
CA GLN A 309 -16.23 -10.59 17.74
C GLN A 309 -14.83 -11.08 18.09
N ARG A 310 -13.94 -10.15 18.47
CA ARG A 310 -12.57 -10.46 18.89
C ARG A 310 -12.59 -11.05 20.30
N ARG A 311 -12.10 -12.28 20.44
CA ARG A 311 -12.19 -13.06 21.70
C ARG A 311 -10.85 -13.34 22.37
N TYR A 312 -9.73 -13.23 21.65
CA TYR A 312 -8.37 -13.45 22.18
C TYR A 312 -8.24 -14.72 23.04
N GLY A 313 -8.86 -15.82 22.60
CA GLY A 313 -8.85 -17.10 23.34
C GLY A 313 -9.87 -17.24 24.47
N GLY A 314 -10.58 -16.18 24.84
CA GLY A 314 -11.67 -16.21 25.84
C GLY A 314 -12.96 -16.87 25.34
N ARG A 315 -13.77 -17.41 26.27
CA ARG A 315 -15.14 -17.90 26.02
C ARG A 315 -16.15 -16.92 26.60
N LYS A 316 -17.31 -16.80 25.94
CA LYS A 316 -18.48 -16.07 26.47
C LYS A 316 -19.13 -16.86 27.60
#